data_AF-V5GRU6-F1
#
_entry.id   AF-V5GRU6-F1
#
_cell.length_a   1.000
_cell.length_b   1.000
_cell.length_c   1.000
_cell.angle_alpha   90.00
_cell.angle_beta   90.00
_cell.angle_gamma   90.00
#
_symmetry.space_group_name_H-M   'P 1'
#
loop_
_entity.id
_entity.type
_entity.pdbx_description
1 polymer ?
#
loop_
_entity_poly.entity_id
_entity_poly.type
_entity_poly.pdbx_seq_one_letter_code
_entity_poly.pdbx_strand_id
1 'polypeptide(L)'
;MAKRKRSALAHVASGTSTAKTEHDRIALLQSKSHINQLSGGRIIIPQKRWYRQRAHANPFSDHSLAYPAQPGEMNWGTIFPRFFDAKTGASRGKGVVEFADVGCGFGGLLMQLAPLFPETLMLGLEIRVHVTQYVHDKIVALRLAAQQGRLESAPAEPVPEDQTSTPQPAAEEVEGEEADEAAQNAQLVSSAHLTPGSYDNVGVLRANGMKFLPNFFTKGQLSKLFFLFPDPHFKSRKHKARIISPTLLAEYAYVLRPGGIVYIITDVRELYDWMDKHLGEHPLFRRLVKDEGVLKGDLCVEAVYGATEEGKKVERNRGDKWFSAFERVDDPAEDEL
;
A
#
# COMPACT_ATOMS: atom_id res chain seq x y z
N MET A 1 -13.85 54.44 -21.84
CA MET A 1 -14.15 54.55 -20.39
C MET A 1 -14.99 53.35 -19.96
N ALA A 2 -14.39 52.37 -19.28
CA ALA A 2 -15.11 51.26 -18.66
C ALA A 2 -14.57 51.08 -17.24
N LYS A 3 -15.45 51.25 -16.25
CA LYS A 3 -15.12 51.35 -14.82
C LYS A 3 -14.68 50.00 -14.26
N ARG A 4 -13.40 49.90 -13.85
CA ARG A 4 -12.87 48.86 -12.96
C ARG A 4 -13.51 49.02 -11.57
N LYS A 5 -14.26 48.02 -11.09
CA LYS A 5 -14.63 47.91 -9.67
C LYS A 5 -13.47 47.21 -8.93
N ARG A 6 -12.79 47.98 -8.07
CA ARG A 6 -11.85 47.46 -7.06
C ARG A 6 -12.66 46.71 -6.00
N SER A 7 -12.37 45.42 -5.79
CA SER A 7 -12.82 44.70 -4.61
C SER A 7 -11.79 44.90 -3.50
N ALA A 8 -12.25 45.40 -2.36
CA ALA A 8 -11.44 45.70 -1.20
C ALA A 8 -11.05 44.42 -0.46
N LEU A 9 -9.77 44.28 -0.13
CA LEU A 9 -9.31 43.38 0.92
C LEU A 9 -9.91 43.82 2.25
N ALA A 10 -10.75 42.98 2.85
CA ALA A 10 -11.12 43.08 4.24
C ALA A 10 -10.31 42.06 5.04
N HIS A 11 -9.45 42.55 5.93
CA HIS A 11 -8.90 41.78 7.04
C HIS A 11 -10.06 41.28 7.91
N VAL A 12 -10.16 39.97 8.13
CA VAL A 12 -10.96 39.39 9.20
C VAL A 12 -10.01 38.67 10.15
N ALA A 13 -10.00 39.14 11.39
CA ALA A 13 -9.24 38.62 12.49
C ALA A 13 -9.78 37.27 12.98
N SER A 14 -8.90 36.57 13.69
CA SER A 14 -9.01 35.24 14.29
C SER A 14 -10.34 34.92 14.99
N GLY A 15 -10.84 33.70 14.77
CA GLY A 15 -11.77 33.05 15.69
C GLY A 15 -12.55 31.90 15.05
N THR A 16 -12.48 30.73 15.68
CA THR A 16 -13.29 29.51 15.49
C THR A 16 -12.86 28.54 14.37
N SER A 17 -12.15 27.50 14.80
CA SER A 17 -11.98 26.21 14.13
C SER A 17 -13.35 25.56 13.93
N THR A 18 -13.86 25.56 12.71
CA THR A 18 -15.01 24.73 12.31
C THR A 18 -14.55 23.72 11.26
N ALA A 19 -14.76 22.44 11.59
CA ALA A 19 -14.47 21.29 10.72
C ALA A 19 -15.08 21.52 9.33
N LYS A 20 -14.23 21.48 8.30
CA LYS A 20 -14.51 22.21 7.06
C LYS A 20 -15.33 21.45 6.01
N THR A 21 -15.79 20.23 6.26
CA THR A 21 -16.81 19.56 5.42
C THR A 21 -17.61 18.51 6.20
N GLU A 22 -18.85 18.23 5.76
CA GLU A 22 -19.66 17.08 6.23
C GLU A 22 -18.89 15.75 6.04
N HIS A 23 -18.04 15.68 5.01
CA HIS A 23 -17.14 14.57 4.75
C HIS A 23 -16.07 14.41 5.85
N ASP A 24 -15.47 15.50 6.33
CA ASP A 24 -14.52 15.46 7.47
C ASP A 24 -15.25 15.14 8.78
N ARG A 25 -16.52 15.53 8.90
CA ARG A 25 -17.36 15.20 10.05
C ARG A 25 -17.74 13.72 10.04
N ILE A 26 -18.09 13.14 8.89
CA ILE A 26 -18.32 11.71 8.71
C ILE A 26 -17.01 10.94 8.90
N ALA A 27 -15.89 11.40 8.36
CA ALA A 27 -14.58 10.79 8.57
C ALA A 27 -14.14 10.86 10.05
N LEU A 28 -14.45 11.96 10.75
CA LEU A 28 -14.17 12.11 12.19
C LEU A 28 -15.17 11.32 13.06
N LEU A 29 -16.43 11.18 12.65
CA LEU A 29 -17.44 10.36 13.33
C LEU A 29 -17.19 8.87 13.09
N GLN A 30 -16.73 8.50 11.90
CA GLN A 30 -16.24 7.16 11.56
C GLN A 30 -14.90 6.89 12.25
N SER A 31 -13.98 7.86 12.34
CA SER A 31 -12.72 7.67 13.08
C SER A 31 -12.89 7.69 14.59
N LYS A 32 -13.97 8.30 15.10
CA LYS A 32 -14.36 8.21 16.52
C LYS A 32 -15.18 6.97 16.84
N SER A 33 -15.71 6.27 15.82
CA SER A 33 -16.43 5.00 15.96
C SER A 33 -15.68 3.76 15.44
N HIS A 34 -14.56 3.93 14.74
CA HIS A 34 -13.67 2.86 14.29
C HIS A 34 -12.45 2.83 15.22
N ILE A 35 -11.95 1.67 15.62
CA ILE A 35 -11.54 0.57 14.75
C ILE A 35 -11.83 -0.75 15.48
N ASN A 36 -12.47 -1.72 14.80
CA ASN A 36 -12.68 -3.11 15.25
C ASN A 36 -13.74 -3.43 16.32
N GLN A 37 -14.74 -2.58 16.57
CA GLN A 37 -15.82 -2.90 17.53
C GLN A 37 -17.20 -3.15 16.91
N LEU A 38 -17.32 -3.20 15.58
CA LEU A 38 -18.62 -3.44 14.96
C LEU A 38 -18.99 -4.92 15.11
N SER A 39 -20.05 -5.15 15.90
CA SER A 39 -20.64 -6.42 16.35
C SER A 39 -19.99 -7.05 17.59
N GLY A 40 -20.38 -6.54 18.78
CA GLY A 40 -20.23 -7.27 20.05
C GLY A 40 -18.81 -7.38 20.60
N GLY A 41 -17.90 -6.47 20.23
CA GLY A 41 -16.52 -6.45 20.74
C GLY A 41 -15.53 -7.34 19.96
N ARG A 42 -15.93 -7.90 18.81
CA ARG A 42 -15.06 -8.72 17.95
C ARG A 42 -14.31 -7.87 16.92
N ILE A 43 -13.03 -8.21 16.70
CA ILE A 43 -12.20 -7.59 15.66
C ILE A 43 -12.63 -8.08 14.29
N ILE A 44 -12.93 -7.15 13.36
CA ILE A 44 -13.38 -7.45 12.01
C ILE A 44 -12.62 -6.57 11.01
N ILE A 45 -12.13 -7.18 9.93
CA ILE A 45 -11.55 -6.47 8.78
C ILE A 45 -12.65 -5.72 8.02
N PRO A 46 -12.46 -4.44 7.64
CA PRO A 46 -13.44 -3.71 6.86
C PRO A 46 -13.80 -4.41 5.55
N GLN A 47 -15.02 -4.22 5.05
CA GLN A 47 -15.46 -4.78 3.76
C GLN A 47 -15.22 -3.78 2.62
N LYS A 48 -14.60 -4.23 1.51
CA LYS A 48 -14.21 -3.36 0.39
C LYS A 48 -15.36 -2.56 -0.21
N ARG A 49 -16.58 -3.12 -0.22
CA ARG A 49 -17.78 -2.48 -0.83
C ARG A 49 -18.06 -1.08 -0.27
N TRP A 50 -17.71 -0.83 0.99
CA TRP A 50 -17.90 0.46 1.66
C TRP A 50 -16.81 1.50 1.35
N TYR A 51 -15.72 1.06 0.72
CA TYR A 51 -14.53 1.87 0.43
C TYR A 51 -14.28 2.02 -1.08
N ARG A 52 -15.24 1.61 -1.94
CA ARG A 52 -15.08 1.67 -3.39
C ARG A 52 -15.02 3.11 -3.89
N GLN A 53 -13.94 3.43 -4.60
CA GLN A 53 -13.76 4.64 -5.38
C GLN A 53 -13.46 4.26 -6.84
N ARG A 54 -13.84 5.11 -7.81
CA ARG A 54 -13.46 4.90 -9.23
C ARG A 54 -11.94 4.69 -9.34
N ALA A 55 -11.53 3.64 -10.03
CA ALA A 55 -10.12 3.26 -10.20
C ALA A 55 -9.26 4.37 -10.84
N HIS A 56 -9.86 5.14 -11.74
CA HIS A 56 -9.17 6.20 -12.48
C HIS A 56 -9.18 7.52 -11.71
N ALA A 57 -8.29 7.66 -10.73
CA ALA A 57 -7.91 8.98 -10.21
C ALA A 57 -7.00 9.69 -11.23
N ASN A 58 -7.13 11.00 -11.39
CA ASN A 58 -6.18 11.76 -12.20
C ASN A 58 -4.87 11.88 -11.39
N PRO A 59 -3.74 11.31 -11.83
CA PRO A 59 -2.47 11.44 -11.11
C PRO A 59 -1.95 12.90 -11.09
N PHE A 60 -2.63 13.84 -11.74
CA PHE A 60 -2.25 15.25 -11.70
C PHE A 60 -3.14 16.12 -10.79
N SER A 61 -4.18 15.56 -10.16
CA SER A 61 -5.03 16.30 -9.21
C SER A 61 -4.53 16.14 -7.76
N ASP A 62 -3.52 16.92 -7.39
CA ASP A 62 -2.79 16.80 -6.10
C ASP A 62 -3.36 17.65 -4.96
N HIS A 63 -4.57 18.21 -5.08
CA HIS A 63 -5.06 19.29 -4.20
C HIS A 63 -5.13 18.96 -2.69
N SER A 64 -4.81 17.73 -2.27
CA SER A 64 -4.82 17.31 -0.86
C SER A 64 -3.80 16.20 -0.54
N LEU A 65 -2.66 16.12 -1.24
CA LEU A 65 -1.55 15.21 -0.90
C LEU A 65 -0.43 16.00 -0.23
N ALA A 66 0.01 15.52 0.94
CA ALA A 66 1.17 16.07 1.64
C ALA A 66 2.40 15.22 1.34
N TYR A 67 3.49 15.86 0.96
CA TYR A 67 4.79 15.24 0.75
C TYR A 67 5.78 15.86 1.74
N PRO A 68 6.66 15.07 2.38
CA PRO A 68 7.77 15.65 3.14
C PRO A 68 8.68 16.48 2.21
N ALA A 69 9.36 17.49 2.75
CA ALA A 69 10.27 18.28 1.92
C ALA A 69 11.51 17.47 1.48
N GLN A 70 11.92 16.50 2.30
CA GLN A 70 13.04 15.59 2.09
C GLN A 70 12.85 14.30 2.93
N PRO A 71 13.56 13.20 2.62
CA PRO A 71 13.36 11.91 3.29
C PRO A 71 13.50 11.96 4.82
N GLY A 72 14.42 12.78 5.33
CA GLY A 72 14.66 12.93 6.77
C GLY A 72 13.50 13.57 7.55
N GLU A 73 12.54 14.19 6.88
CA GLU A 73 11.35 14.80 7.50
C GLU A 73 10.14 13.84 7.51
N MET A 74 10.26 12.65 6.92
CA MET A 74 9.18 11.67 6.92
C MET A 74 9.05 11.01 8.30
N ASN A 75 7.92 11.25 8.99
CA ASN A 75 7.62 10.59 10.25
C ASN A 75 7.01 9.19 10.02
N TRP A 76 7.90 8.20 9.89
CA TRP A 76 7.54 6.78 9.74
C TRP A 76 6.77 6.18 10.93
N GLY A 77 6.83 6.79 12.13
CA GLY A 77 6.10 6.31 13.31
C GLY A 77 4.58 6.40 13.20
N THR A 78 4.07 7.22 12.28
CA THR A 78 2.64 7.25 11.95
C THR A 78 2.17 5.99 11.20
N ILE A 79 3.09 5.24 10.58
CA ILE A 79 2.80 4.07 9.75
C ILE A 79 3.29 2.78 10.43
N PHE A 80 4.49 2.83 11.02
CA PHE A 80 5.19 1.71 11.66
C PHE A 80 5.45 1.99 13.16
N PRO A 81 4.41 2.18 13.99
CA PRO A 81 4.55 2.59 15.40
C PRO A 81 5.28 1.57 16.29
N ARG A 82 5.44 0.32 15.83
CA ARG A 82 6.24 -0.70 16.51
C ARG A 82 7.74 -0.42 16.43
N PHE A 83 8.18 0.19 15.33
CA PHE A 83 9.58 0.41 14.97
C PHE A 83 10.03 1.87 15.15
N PHE A 84 9.10 2.82 15.18
CA PHE A 84 9.39 4.24 15.36
C PHE A 84 8.40 4.86 16.35
N ASP A 85 8.83 5.92 17.00
CA ASP A 85 7.95 6.71 17.84
C ASP A 85 7.00 7.57 16.99
N ALA A 86 5.68 7.42 17.21
CA ALA A 86 4.68 8.10 16.38
C ALA A 86 4.68 9.63 16.50
N LYS A 87 5.14 10.18 17.64
CA LYS A 87 5.15 11.63 17.88
C LYS A 87 6.41 12.28 17.34
N THR A 88 7.55 11.66 17.59
CA THR A 88 8.87 12.24 17.29
C THR A 88 9.47 11.73 15.99
N GLY A 89 8.98 10.61 15.45
CA GLY A 89 9.59 9.92 14.31
C GLY A 89 10.89 9.19 14.64
N ALA A 90 11.34 9.22 15.90
CA ALA A 90 12.58 8.60 16.32
C ALA A 90 12.53 7.08 16.15
N SER A 91 13.56 6.49 15.54
CA SER A 91 13.67 5.04 15.43
C SER A 91 13.80 4.39 16.80
N ARG A 92 13.10 3.26 16.99
CA ARG A 92 13.18 2.39 18.19
C ARG A 92 14.08 1.17 17.96
N GLY A 93 14.76 1.10 16.81
CA GLY A 93 15.62 -0.03 16.46
C GLY A 93 16.21 0.07 15.05
N LYS A 94 16.50 -1.07 14.44
CA LYS A 94 16.85 -1.14 13.01
C LYS A 94 15.58 -1.38 12.20
N GLY A 95 15.44 -0.64 11.10
CA GLY A 95 14.36 -0.81 10.15
C GLY A 95 14.18 0.46 9.35
N VAL A 96 14.37 0.39 8.04
CA VAL A 96 13.92 1.41 7.08
C VAL A 96 12.95 0.73 6.14
N VAL A 97 12.08 1.50 5.48
CA VAL A 97 11.25 0.93 4.41
C VAL A 97 12.18 0.45 3.30
N GLU A 98 12.07 -0.83 2.94
CA GLU A 98 12.89 -1.47 1.91
C GLU A 98 12.06 -1.91 0.71
N PHE A 99 10.79 -2.24 0.90
CA PHE A 99 9.88 -2.63 -0.19
C PHE A 99 8.83 -1.53 -0.41
N ALA A 100 8.55 -1.19 -1.66
CA ALA A 100 7.42 -0.32 -1.98
C ALA A 100 6.53 -0.91 -3.09
N ASP A 101 5.23 -0.98 -2.80
CA ASP A 101 4.18 -1.41 -3.72
C ASP A 101 3.46 -0.17 -4.28
N VAL A 102 3.77 0.18 -5.53
CA VAL A 102 3.35 1.44 -6.14
C VAL A 102 2.01 1.25 -6.84
N GLY A 103 0.97 1.88 -6.30
CA GLY A 103 -0.41 1.62 -6.70
C GLY A 103 -0.94 0.33 -6.08
N CYS A 104 -0.73 0.14 -4.77
CA CYS A 104 -0.99 -1.13 -4.08
C CYS A 104 -2.45 -1.61 -4.06
N GLY A 105 -3.40 -0.78 -4.51
CA GLY A 105 -4.82 -1.11 -4.49
C GLY A 105 -5.29 -1.44 -3.08
N PHE A 106 -6.01 -2.56 -2.94
CA PHE A 106 -6.50 -3.04 -1.64
C PHE A 106 -5.42 -3.77 -0.80
N GLY A 107 -4.14 -3.64 -1.15
CA GLY A 107 -3.00 -4.07 -0.32
C GLY A 107 -2.78 -5.57 -0.27
N GLY A 108 -3.33 -6.35 -1.20
CA GLY A 108 -3.23 -7.81 -1.20
C GLY A 108 -1.79 -8.33 -1.18
N LEU A 109 -0.90 -7.70 -1.95
CA LEU A 109 0.53 -8.02 -1.96
C LEU A 109 1.16 -7.83 -0.57
N LEU A 110 0.91 -6.69 0.08
CA LEU A 110 1.44 -6.40 1.41
C LEU A 110 1.02 -7.46 2.43
N MET A 111 -0.26 -7.86 2.43
CA MET A 111 -0.75 -8.88 3.37
C MET A 111 -0.10 -10.25 3.13
N GLN A 112 0.19 -10.58 1.87
CA GLN A 112 0.87 -11.82 1.52
C GLN A 112 2.35 -11.80 1.89
N LEU A 113 3.05 -10.69 1.65
CA LEU A 113 4.49 -10.57 1.91
C LEU A 113 4.81 -10.37 3.39
N ALA A 114 3.92 -9.75 4.17
CA ALA A 114 4.12 -9.48 5.59
C ALA A 114 4.68 -10.68 6.39
N PRO A 115 4.07 -11.89 6.35
CA PRO A 115 4.61 -13.07 7.04
C PRO A 115 5.90 -13.64 6.42
N LEU A 116 6.14 -13.41 5.13
CA LEU A 116 7.28 -13.97 4.42
C LEU A 116 8.57 -13.20 4.71
N PHE A 117 8.45 -11.91 5.04
CA PHE A 117 9.58 -11.04 5.37
C PHE A 117 9.29 -10.24 6.66
N PRO A 118 9.18 -10.90 7.82
CA PRO A 118 8.72 -10.28 9.07
C PRO A 118 9.58 -9.11 9.55
N GLU A 119 10.86 -9.09 9.17
CA GLU A 119 11.82 -8.05 9.53
C GLU A 119 11.94 -6.92 8.50
N THR A 120 11.26 -7.03 7.36
CA THR A 120 11.36 -6.06 6.26
C THR A 120 10.15 -5.12 6.29
N LEU A 121 10.41 -3.81 6.41
CA LEU A 121 9.35 -2.81 6.34
C LEU A 121 8.91 -2.58 4.89
N MET A 122 7.61 -2.65 4.64
CA MET A 122 7.01 -2.53 3.32
C MET A 122 5.92 -1.46 3.31
N LEU A 123 5.91 -0.64 2.27
CA LEU A 123 4.96 0.45 2.12
C LEU A 123 4.14 0.31 0.85
N GLY A 124 2.81 0.28 0.99
CA GLY A 124 1.90 0.53 -0.13
C GLY A 124 1.75 2.02 -0.39
N LEU A 125 1.86 2.43 -1.64
CA LEU A 125 1.52 3.78 -2.09
C LEU A 125 0.21 3.71 -2.89
N GLU A 126 -0.82 4.42 -2.47
CA GLU A 126 -2.10 4.47 -3.18
C GLU A 126 -2.64 5.90 -3.22
N ILE A 127 -3.19 6.32 -4.36
CA ILE A 127 -3.63 7.70 -4.55
C ILE A 127 -5.08 7.90 -4.08
N ARG A 128 -5.89 6.84 -4.13
CA ARG A 128 -7.33 6.86 -3.81
C ARG A 128 -7.53 6.88 -2.30
N VAL A 129 -8.25 7.89 -1.82
CA VAL A 129 -8.50 8.14 -0.39
C VAL A 129 -9.16 6.93 0.27
N HIS A 130 -10.29 6.46 -0.29
CA HIS A 130 -11.06 5.39 0.33
C HIS A 130 -10.32 4.05 0.28
N VAL A 131 -9.56 3.79 -0.80
CA VAL A 131 -8.78 2.56 -0.91
C VAL A 131 -7.62 2.57 0.09
N THR A 132 -6.92 3.70 0.22
CA THR A 132 -5.87 3.86 1.23
C THR A 132 -6.44 3.67 2.65
N GLN A 133 -7.59 4.26 2.95
CA GLN A 133 -8.26 4.10 4.25
C GLN A 133 -8.62 2.64 4.53
N TYR A 134 -9.15 1.92 3.53
CA TYR A 134 -9.43 0.49 3.67
C TYR A 134 -8.18 -0.30 4.06
N VAL A 135 -7.07 -0.08 3.35
CA VAL A 135 -5.82 -0.81 3.59
C VAL A 135 -5.27 -0.47 4.98
N HIS A 136 -5.33 0.81 5.37
CA HIS A 136 -4.96 1.24 6.72
C HIS A 136 -5.79 0.52 7.79
N ASP A 137 -7.12 0.56 7.68
CA ASP A 137 -8.03 -0.06 8.64
C ASP A 137 -7.85 -1.58 8.69
N LYS A 138 -7.60 -2.24 7.55
CA LYS A 138 -7.27 -3.66 7.48
C LYS A 138 -5.96 -4.00 8.20
N ILE A 139 -4.90 -3.20 8.02
CA ILE A 139 -3.63 -3.40 8.74
C ILE A 139 -3.82 -3.23 10.24
N VAL A 140 -4.55 -2.20 10.67
CA VAL A 140 -4.84 -1.99 12.10
C VAL A 140 -5.68 -3.13 12.67
N ALA A 141 -6.67 -3.64 11.92
CA ALA A 141 -7.44 -4.82 12.30
C ALA A 141 -6.56 -6.04 12.56
N LEU A 142 -5.64 -6.34 11.65
CA LEU A 142 -4.73 -7.47 11.77
C LEU A 142 -3.74 -7.31 12.93
N ARG A 143 -3.16 -6.13 13.14
CA ARG A 143 -2.27 -5.85 14.27
C ARG A 143 -2.99 -6.00 15.61
N LEU A 144 -4.22 -5.50 15.72
CA LEU A 144 -5.02 -5.65 16.94
C LEU A 144 -5.42 -7.12 17.18
N ALA A 145 -5.79 -7.86 16.13
CA ALA A 145 -6.07 -9.29 16.23
C ALA A 145 -4.83 -10.08 16.70
N ALA A 146 -3.66 -9.75 16.16
CA ALA A 146 -2.40 -10.35 16.58
C ALA A 146 -2.03 -10.03 18.04
N GLN A 147 -2.36 -8.84 18.52
CA GLN A 147 -2.18 -8.47 19.92
C GLN A 147 -3.17 -9.20 20.84
N GLN A 148 -4.46 -9.26 20.47
CA GLN A 148 -5.49 -9.93 21.24
C GLN A 148 -5.20 -11.43 21.37
N GLY A 149 -4.96 -12.13 20.26
CA GLY A 149 -4.68 -13.56 20.29
C GLY A 149 -3.42 -13.91 21.12
N ARG A 150 -2.40 -13.03 21.14
CA ARG A 150 -1.24 -13.20 22.01
C ARG A 150 -1.59 -13.10 23.49
N LEU A 151 -2.44 -12.13 23.87
CA LEU A 151 -2.91 -11.97 25.25
C LEU A 151 -3.76 -13.16 25.70
N GLU A 152 -4.62 -13.68 24.83
CA GLU A 152 -5.47 -14.85 25.09
C GLU A 152 -4.68 -16.17 25.16
N SER A 153 -3.58 -16.28 24.40
CA SER A 153 -2.69 -17.46 24.40
C SER A 153 -1.63 -17.45 25.51
N ALA A 154 -1.49 -16.35 26.24
CA ALA A 154 -0.54 -16.27 27.35
C ALA A 154 -1.00 -17.22 28.49
N PRO A 155 -0.09 -17.95 29.14
CA PRO A 155 -0.47 -18.83 30.24
C PRO A 155 -1.13 -18.02 31.36
N ALA A 156 -2.43 -18.23 31.56
CA ALA A 156 -3.16 -17.65 32.68
C ALA A 156 -2.90 -18.46 33.96
N GLU A 157 -2.75 -17.77 35.10
CA GLU A 157 -2.95 -18.39 36.41
C GLU A 157 -4.39 -18.95 36.51
N PRO A 158 -4.62 -20.04 37.28
CA PRO A 158 -5.91 -20.71 37.31
C PRO A 158 -6.98 -19.79 37.90
N VAL A 159 -7.94 -19.38 37.06
CA VAL A 159 -9.17 -18.69 37.47
C VAL A 159 -10.36 -19.63 37.20
N PRO A 160 -11.38 -19.69 38.09
CA PRO A 160 -12.45 -20.67 37.99
C PRO A 160 -13.30 -20.46 36.74
N GLU A 161 -13.69 -21.58 36.12
CA GLU A 161 -14.57 -21.63 34.96
C GLU A 161 -15.92 -20.98 35.26
N ASP A 162 -16.28 -19.95 34.49
CA ASP A 162 -17.67 -19.53 34.34
C ASP A 162 -18.09 -19.77 32.88
N GLN A 163 -18.99 -20.72 32.70
CA GLN A 163 -19.49 -21.15 31.40
C GLN A 163 -20.52 -20.13 30.91
N THR A 164 -20.10 -19.24 30.01
CA THR A 164 -21.03 -18.47 29.18
C THR A 164 -20.85 -18.85 27.72
N SER A 165 -21.68 -19.80 27.27
CA SER A 165 -21.86 -20.11 25.86
C SER A 165 -22.43 -18.88 25.15
N THR A 166 -21.61 -18.25 24.31
CA THR A 166 -22.07 -17.15 23.45
C THR A 166 -22.82 -17.74 22.24
N PRO A 167 -24.01 -17.23 21.87
CA PRO A 167 -24.70 -17.70 20.67
C PRO A 167 -23.92 -17.29 19.41
N GLN A 168 -23.75 -18.22 18.47
CA GLN A 168 -23.41 -17.89 17.09
C GLN A 168 -24.62 -17.21 16.42
N PRO A 169 -24.49 -16.01 15.83
CA PRO A 169 -25.54 -15.50 14.98
C PRO A 169 -25.56 -16.30 13.68
N ALA A 170 -26.76 -16.55 13.17
CA ALA A 170 -26.95 -17.13 11.84
C ALA A 170 -26.21 -16.29 10.81
N ALA A 171 -25.32 -16.92 10.05
CA ALA A 171 -24.75 -16.31 8.87
C ALA A 171 -25.89 -16.05 7.89
N GLU A 172 -26.13 -14.79 7.53
CA GLU A 172 -26.89 -14.51 6.31
C GLU A 172 -26.08 -15.11 5.15
N GLU A 173 -26.69 -16.04 4.43
CA GLU A 173 -26.11 -16.67 3.25
C GLU A 173 -25.96 -15.61 2.14
N VAL A 174 -24.78 -14.99 2.08
CA VAL A 174 -24.41 -14.10 0.99
C VAL A 174 -23.72 -14.95 -0.08
N GLU A 175 -24.44 -15.41 -1.09
CA GLU A 175 -23.84 -16.17 -2.19
C GLU A 175 -22.90 -15.27 -3.04
N GLY A 176 -21.69 -15.77 -3.36
CA GLY A 176 -20.77 -15.14 -4.32
C GLY A 176 -19.47 -14.57 -3.72
N GLU A 177 -18.78 -13.69 -4.48
CA GLU A 177 -17.43 -13.17 -4.17
C GLU A 177 -17.30 -12.52 -2.77
N GLU A 178 -18.40 -12.01 -2.21
CA GLU A 178 -18.41 -11.39 -0.88
C GLU A 178 -18.28 -12.42 0.25
N ALA A 179 -18.80 -13.65 0.09
CA ALA A 179 -18.64 -14.72 1.07
C ALA A 179 -17.20 -15.25 1.13
N ASP A 180 -16.57 -15.43 -0.03
CA ASP A 180 -15.17 -15.88 -0.11
C ASP A 180 -14.21 -14.87 0.55
N GLU A 181 -14.43 -13.57 0.30
CA GLU A 181 -13.65 -12.52 0.95
C GLU A 181 -13.88 -12.48 2.47
N ALA A 182 -15.12 -12.60 2.91
CA ALA A 182 -15.46 -12.61 4.34
C ALA A 182 -14.81 -13.79 5.07
N ALA A 183 -14.84 -14.99 4.48
CA ALA A 183 -14.19 -16.17 5.02
C ALA A 183 -12.66 -16.01 5.10
N GLN A 184 -12.03 -15.50 4.03
CA GLN A 184 -10.59 -15.20 4.01
C GLN A 184 -10.22 -14.17 5.09
N ASN A 185 -11.01 -13.10 5.22
CA ASN A 185 -10.77 -12.08 6.23
C ASN A 185 -10.94 -12.62 7.66
N ALA A 186 -11.94 -13.46 7.91
CA ALA A 186 -12.12 -14.13 9.20
C ALA A 186 -10.93 -15.03 9.55
N GLN A 187 -10.42 -15.78 8.56
CA GLN A 187 -9.22 -16.62 8.73
C GLN A 187 -7.96 -15.79 9.01
N LEU A 188 -7.79 -14.65 8.34
CA LEU A 188 -6.67 -13.75 8.63
C LEU A 188 -6.73 -13.20 10.06
N VAL A 189 -7.91 -12.81 10.53
CA VAL A 189 -8.09 -12.33 11.91
C VAL A 189 -7.77 -13.44 12.92
N SER A 190 -8.32 -14.65 12.74
CA SER A 190 -8.15 -15.75 13.70
C SER A 190 -6.68 -16.20 13.80
N SER A 191 -5.95 -16.16 12.69
CA SER A 191 -4.54 -16.59 12.62
C SER A 191 -3.52 -15.47 12.83
N ALA A 192 -3.93 -14.21 12.95
CA ALA A 192 -3.03 -13.06 13.00
C ALA A 192 -1.96 -13.13 14.11
N HIS A 193 -2.29 -13.76 15.24
CA HIS A 193 -1.36 -13.92 16.38
C HIS A 193 -0.26 -14.97 16.12
N LEU A 194 -0.46 -15.86 15.15
CA LEU A 194 0.51 -16.86 14.70
C LEU A 194 1.36 -16.33 13.53
N THR A 195 0.94 -15.24 12.88
CA THR A 195 1.62 -14.66 11.73
C THR A 195 2.96 -14.03 12.15
N PRO A 196 4.09 -14.46 11.54
CA PRO A 196 5.39 -13.81 11.74
C PRO A 196 5.32 -12.30 11.48
N GLY A 197 5.93 -11.51 12.37
CA GLY A 197 5.92 -10.04 12.28
C GLY A 197 4.57 -9.38 12.62
N SER A 198 3.50 -10.14 12.86
CA SER A 198 2.18 -9.64 13.30
C SER A 198 1.61 -8.47 12.46
N TYR A 199 1.99 -8.40 11.18
CA TYR A 199 1.67 -7.29 10.27
C TYR A 199 2.17 -5.90 10.75
N ASP A 200 3.09 -5.85 11.72
CA ASP A 200 3.73 -4.61 12.17
C ASP A 200 4.67 -4.03 11.11
N ASN A 201 5.13 -4.86 10.19
CA ASN A 201 6.10 -4.55 9.13
C ASN A 201 5.47 -3.99 7.84
N VAL A 202 4.14 -3.94 7.72
CA VAL A 202 3.46 -3.39 6.53
C VAL A 202 2.67 -2.13 6.85
N GLY A 203 2.66 -1.20 5.91
CA GLY A 203 1.97 0.07 6.05
C GLY A 203 1.43 0.56 4.71
N VAL A 204 0.56 1.57 4.74
CA VAL A 204 0.07 2.24 3.53
C VAL A 204 0.16 3.75 3.70
N LEU A 205 0.50 4.43 2.61
CA LEU A 205 0.54 5.88 2.54
C LEU A 205 -0.30 6.35 1.35
N ARG A 206 -1.13 7.37 1.60
CA ARG A 206 -1.83 8.05 0.51
C ARG A 206 -0.83 8.94 -0.23
N ALA A 207 -0.38 8.49 -1.39
CA ALA A 207 0.64 9.19 -2.16
C ALA A 207 0.45 8.95 -3.67
N ASN A 208 1.03 9.84 -4.45
CA ASN A 208 1.11 9.69 -5.88
C ASN A 208 2.43 9.00 -6.26
N GLY A 209 2.37 7.75 -6.71
CA GLY A 209 3.56 6.98 -7.12
C GLY A 209 4.31 7.55 -8.34
N MET A 210 3.76 8.56 -9.01
CA MET A 210 4.40 9.27 -10.12
C MET A 210 5.11 10.58 -9.69
N LYS A 211 5.11 10.92 -8.40
CA LYS A 211 5.67 12.20 -7.95
C LYS A 211 6.42 12.04 -6.64
N PHE A 212 7.60 12.65 -6.59
CA PHE A 212 8.32 12.92 -5.34
C PHE A 212 8.64 11.64 -4.54
N LEU A 213 8.90 10.52 -5.21
CA LEU A 213 9.45 9.33 -4.54
C LEU A 213 10.77 9.64 -3.81
N PRO A 214 11.70 10.44 -4.40
CA PRO A 214 12.90 10.91 -3.70
C PRO A 214 12.63 11.81 -2.47
N ASN A 215 11.40 12.30 -2.27
CA ASN A 215 11.05 13.01 -1.04
C ASN A 215 10.77 12.06 0.11
N PHE A 216 10.29 10.83 -0.17
CA PHE A 216 10.02 9.82 0.86
C PHE A 216 11.25 8.97 1.17
N PHE A 217 12.05 8.65 0.16
CA PHE A 217 13.11 7.65 0.25
C PHE A 217 14.48 8.27 -0.05
N THR A 218 15.49 7.90 0.74
CA THR A 218 16.88 8.25 0.44
C THR A 218 17.40 7.48 -0.78
N LYS A 219 18.55 7.91 -1.34
CA LYS A 219 19.21 7.20 -2.45
C LYS A 219 19.47 5.75 -2.04
N GLY A 220 19.01 4.80 -2.85
CA GLY A 220 19.22 3.37 -2.62
C GLY A 220 18.54 2.80 -1.37
N GLN A 221 17.53 3.46 -0.81
CA GLN A 221 16.85 2.92 0.38
C GLN A 221 16.12 1.60 0.09
N LEU A 222 15.44 1.52 -1.06
CA LEU A 222 14.61 0.38 -1.42
C LEU A 222 15.47 -0.77 -1.97
N SER A 223 15.02 -2.00 -1.74
CA SER A 223 15.50 -3.23 -2.39
C SER A 223 14.49 -3.83 -3.35
N LYS A 224 13.20 -3.53 -3.20
CA LYS A 224 12.15 -4.01 -4.13
C LYS A 224 11.11 -2.94 -4.45
N LEU A 225 10.76 -2.84 -5.73
CA LEU A 225 9.68 -2.01 -6.24
C LEU A 225 8.67 -2.89 -7.00
N PHE A 226 7.39 -2.73 -6.70
CA PHE A 226 6.31 -3.49 -7.34
C PHE A 226 5.38 -2.55 -8.13
N PHE A 227 5.13 -2.89 -9.40
CA PHE A 227 4.16 -2.22 -10.27
C PHE A 227 3.20 -3.27 -10.82
N LEU A 228 2.12 -3.54 -10.08
CA LEU A 228 1.23 -4.67 -10.36
C LEU A 228 -0.11 -4.18 -10.90
N PHE A 229 -0.45 -4.64 -12.10
CA PHE A 229 -1.68 -4.28 -12.82
C PHE A 229 -1.93 -2.75 -12.90
N PRO A 230 -0.92 -1.92 -13.27
CA PRO A 230 -1.09 -0.48 -13.34
C PRO A 230 -2.11 -0.08 -14.43
N ASP A 231 -2.70 1.11 -14.32
CA ASP A 231 -3.64 1.62 -15.32
C ASP A 231 -2.95 1.77 -16.70
N PRO A 232 -3.45 1.11 -17.75
CA PRO A 232 -2.83 1.12 -19.07
C PRO A 232 -2.90 2.47 -19.79
N HIS A 233 -3.89 3.30 -19.43
CA HIS A 233 -4.13 4.58 -20.08
C HIS A 233 -4.13 4.52 -21.62
N PHE A 234 -4.93 3.61 -22.20
CA PHE A 234 -4.98 3.24 -23.63
C PHE A 234 -4.98 4.36 -24.69
N LYS A 235 -5.34 5.60 -24.34
CA LYS A 235 -5.37 6.71 -25.31
C LYS A 235 -3.97 7.32 -25.39
N SER A 236 -3.39 7.45 -26.58
CA SER A 236 -2.02 7.97 -26.78
C SER A 236 -1.75 9.29 -26.04
N ARG A 237 -2.72 10.21 -26.05
CA ARG A 237 -2.64 11.49 -25.30
C ARG A 237 -2.51 11.35 -23.78
N LYS A 238 -2.85 10.19 -23.22
CA LYS A 238 -2.79 9.85 -21.80
C LYS A 238 -1.57 9.00 -21.45
N HIS A 239 -0.73 8.63 -22.41
CA HIS A 239 0.43 7.79 -22.12
C HIS A 239 1.43 8.43 -21.15
N LYS A 240 1.47 9.76 -21.04
CA LYS A 240 2.24 10.49 -20.03
C LYS A 240 1.79 10.20 -18.58
N ALA A 241 0.62 9.59 -18.40
CA ALA A 241 0.12 9.15 -17.11
C ALA A 241 0.51 7.70 -16.77
N ARG A 242 1.19 6.95 -17.67
CA ARG A 242 1.66 5.59 -17.38
C ARG A 242 2.77 5.66 -16.32
N ILE A 243 2.70 4.78 -15.34
CA ILE A 243 3.64 4.73 -14.19
C ILE A 243 5.07 4.41 -14.62
N ILE A 244 5.25 3.65 -15.71
CA ILE A 244 6.57 3.44 -16.33
C ILE A 244 6.75 4.44 -17.46
N SER A 245 7.69 5.36 -17.29
CA SER A 245 8.13 6.32 -18.30
C SER A 245 9.60 6.69 -18.09
N PRO A 246 10.34 7.16 -19.11
CA PRO A 246 11.76 7.48 -18.99
C PRO A 246 12.10 8.40 -17.80
N THR A 247 11.27 9.43 -17.55
CA THR A 247 11.48 10.37 -16.44
C THR A 247 11.33 9.70 -15.08
N LEU A 248 10.32 8.84 -14.92
CA LEU A 248 10.07 8.14 -13.66
C LEU A 248 11.12 7.05 -13.38
N LEU A 249 11.65 6.41 -14.43
CA LEU A 249 12.69 5.40 -14.27
C LEU A 249 13.95 5.94 -13.58
N ALA A 250 14.32 7.20 -13.83
CA ALA A 250 15.43 7.84 -13.13
C ALA A 250 15.14 8.00 -11.62
N GLU A 251 13.92 8.40 -11.25
CA GLU A 251 13.51 8.48 -9.84
C GLU A 251 13.50 7.09 -9.19
N TYR A 252 13.02 6.07 -9.90
CA TYR A 252 12.99 4.68 -9.41
C TYR A 252 14.41 4.14 -9.21
N ALA A 253 15.32 4.38 -10.16
CA ALA A 253 16.73 3.99 -10.05
C ALA A 253 17.48 4.74 -8.93
N TYR A 254 17.05 5.97 -8.61
CA TYR A 254 17.60 6.74 -7.49
C TYR A 254 17.24 6.13 -6.14
N VAL A 255 15.97 5.78 -5.92
CA VAL A 255 15.50 5.23 -4.63
C VAL A 255 15.81 3.75 -4.44
N LEU A 256 16.06 3.00 -5.53
CA LEU A 256 16.37 1.57 -5.51
C LEU A 256 17.89 1.32 -5.49
N ARG A 257 18.37 0.51 -4.55
CA ARG A 257 19.81 0.17 -4.43
C ARG A 257 20.29 -0.70 -5.58
N PRO A 258 21.60 -0.67 -5.94
CA PRO A 258 22.17 -1.68 -6.82
C PRO A 258 21.91 -3.11 -6.30
N GLY A 259 21.53 -4.00 -7.21
CA GLY A 259 21.02 -5.35 -6.89
C GLY A 259 19.54 -5.39 -6.48
N GLY A 260 18.88 -4.24 -6.29
CA GLY A 260 17.44 -4.16 -6.02
C GLY A 260 16.61 -4.53 -7.27
N ILE A 261 15.38 -4.98 -7.07
CA ILE A 261 14.54 -5.55 -8.14
C ILE A 261 13.25 -4.76 -8.34
N VAL A 262 12.95 -4.43 -9.59
CA VAL A 262 11.64 -3.95 -10.04
C VAL A 262 10.85 -5.14 -10.57
N TYR A 263 9.64 -5.35 -10.05
CA TYR A 263 8.69 -6.37 -10.51
C TYR A 263 7.55 -5.68 -11.25
N ILE A 264 7.28 -6.11 -12.50
CA ILE A 264 6.15 -5.64 -13.27
C ILE A 264 5.25 -6.81 -13.66
N ILE A 265 3.93 -6.62 -13.54
CA ILE A 265 2.95 -7.59 -14.04
C ILE A 265 1.68 -6.86 -14.53
N THR A 266 1.09 -7.31 -15.62
CA THR A 266 -0.18 -6.77 -16.13
C THR A 266 -0.91 -7.80 -17.00
N ASP A 267 -2.22 -7.67 -17.11
CA ASP A 267 -3.08 -8.39 -18.05
C ASP A 267 -3.20 -7.72 -19.42
N VAL A 268 -2.63 -6.53 -19.60
CA VAL A 268 -2.68 -5.77 -20.85
C VAL A 268 -1.38 -5.89 -21.61
N ARG A 269 -1.37 -6.65 -22.71
CA ARG A 269 -0.16 -6.90 -23.50
C ARG A 269 0.55 -5.64 -23.98
N GLU A 270 -0.19 -4.65 -24.49
CA GLU A 270 0.38 -3.38 -24.97
C GLU A 270 1.04 -2.57 -23.83
N LEU A 271 0.48 -2.64 -22.62
CA LEU A 271 1.09 -2.01 -21.45
C LEU A 271 2.35 -2.76 -21.04
N TYR A 272 2.31 -4.11 -21.06
CA TYR A 272 3.49 -4.93 -20.80
C TYR A 272 4.64 -4.60 -21.76
N ASP A 273 4.40 -4.62 -23.08
CA ASP A 273 5.43 -4.33 -24.08
C ASP A 273 6.00 -2.92 -23.88
N TRP A 274 5.17 -1.95 -23.48
CA TRP A 274 5.64 -0.62 -23.11
C TRP A 274 6.56 -0.67 -21.89
N MET A 275 6.13 -1.27 -20.79
CA MET A 275 6.90 -1.28 -19.53
C MET A 275 8.22 -2.03 -19.72
N ASP A 276 8.17 -3.20 -20.34
CA ASP A 276 9.31 -4.07 -20.62
C ASP A 276 10.34 -3.40 -21.54
N LYS A 277 9.88 -2.67 -22.57
CA LYS A 277 10.74 -1.89 -23.46
C LYS A 277 11.46 -0.77 -22.69
N HIS A 278 10.72 0.10 -22.02
CA HIS A 278 11.33 1.28 -21.38
C HIS A 278 12.28 0.90 -20.23
N LEU A 279 11.95 -0.14 -19.46
CA LEU A 279 12.86 -0.68 -18.45
C LEU A 279 14.09 -1.32 -19.10
N GLY A 280 13.92 -2.07 -20.19
CA GLY A 280 15.03 -2.71 -20.91
C GLY A 280 15.96 -1.75 -21.65
N GLU A 281 15.48 -0.57 -22.03
CA GLU A 281 16.28 0.49 -22.69
C GLU A 281 16.98 1.42 -21.69
N HIS A 282 16.59 1.39 -20.41
CA HIS A 282 17.15 2.29 -19.41
C HIS A 282 18.50 1.76 -18.88
N PRO A 283 19.58 2.57 -18.86
CA PRO A 283 20.95 2.08 -18.60
C PRO A 283 21.15 1.50 -17.19
N LEU A 284 20.35 1.94 -16.21
CA LEU A 284 20.44 1.47 -14.83
C LEU A 284 19.57 0.24 -14.53
N PHE A 285 18.97 -0.39 -15.54
CA PHE A 285 18.14 -1.58 -15.36
C PHE A 285 18.56 -2.71 -16.30
N ARG A 286 18.65 -3.92 -15.75
CA ARG A 286 18.96 -5.13 -16.50
C ARG A 286 17.82 -6.13 -16.34
N ARG A 287 17.29 -6.62 -17.45
CA ARG A 287 16.20 -7.61 -17.45
C ARG A 287 16.68 -8.91 -16.81
N LEU A 288 15.83 -9.47 -15.95
CA LEU A 288 16.02 -10.77 -15.31
C LEU A 288 15.14 -11.83 -15.98
N VAL A 289 15.61 -13.07 -15.98
CA VAL A 289 14.86 -14.24 -16.48
C VAL A 289 14.12 -14.86 -15.29
N LYS A 290 12.80 -15.01 -15.41
CA LYS A 290 11.90 -15.41 -14.32
C LYS A 290 12.31 -16.70 -13.61
N ASP A 291 12.68 -17.73 -14.35
CA ASP A 291 12.91 -19.07 -13.82
C ASP A 291 14.41 -19.38 -13.60
N GLU A 292 15.26 -18.36 -13.62
CA GLU A 292 16.71 -18.46 -13.50
C GLU A 292 17.28 -17.45 -12.49
N GLY A 293 18.57 -17.66 -12.14
CA GLY A 293 19.33 -16.72 -11.31
C GLY A 293 18.63 -16.35 -10.02
N VAL A 294 18.54 -15.04 -9.75
CA VAL A 294 17.98 -14.47 -8.52
C VAL A 294 16.46 -14.61 -8.39
N LEU A 295 15.74 -14.88 -9.49
CA LEU A 295 14.28 -15.02 -9.47
C LEU A 295 13.83 -16.48 -9.27
N LYS A 296 14.72 -17.44 -9.48
CA LYS A 296 14.41 -18.86 -9.26
C LYS A 296 14.12 -19.11 -7.78
N GLY A 297 12.85 -19.41 -7.47
CA GLY A 297 12.39 -19.62 -6.10
C GLY A 297 12.20 -18.33 -5.29
N ASP A 298 12.17 -17.17 -5.96
CA ASP A 298 11.86 -15.90 -5.29
C ASP A 298 10.40 -15.86 -4.86
N LEU A 299 10.17 -15.80 -3.54
CA LEU A 299 8.86 -15.71 -2.92
C LEU A 299 8.04 -14.50 -3.41
N CYS A 300 8.72 -13.42 -3.83
CA CYS A 300 8.06 -12.27 -4.41
C CYS A 300 7.41 -12.61 -5.77
N VAL A 301 8.04 -13.47 -6.58
CA VAL A 301 7.48 -13.87 -7.89
C VAL A 301 6.15 -14.59 -7.70
N GLU A 302 6.06 -15.52 -6.74
CA GLU A 302 4.78 -16.20 -6.47
C GLU A 302 3.71 -15.21 -5.98
N ALA A 303 4.09 -14.30 -5.07
CA ALA A 303 3.18 -13.32 -4.51
C ALA A 303 2.62 -12.35 -5.56
N VAL A 304 3.44 -11.84 -6.50
CA VAL A 304 2.96 -10.89 -7.52
C VAL A 304 1.93 -11.48 -8.48
N TYR A 305 1.97 -12.80 -8.71
CA TYR A 305 1.00 -13.48 -9.58
C TYR A 305 -0.38 -13.66 -8.93
N GLY A 306 -0.43 -13.97 -7.64
CA GLY A 306 -1.65 -14.44 -6.97
C GLY A 306 -2.19 -13.56 -5.83
N ALA A 307 -1.39 -12.64 -5.28
CA ALA A 307 -1.75 -11.93 -4.06
C ALA A 307 -2.72 -10.76 -4.29
N THR A 308 -2.66 -10.11 -5.46
CA THR A 308 -3.48 -8.92 -5.75
C THR A 308 -4.89 -9.28 -6.19
N GLU A 309 -5.84 -8.40 -5.93
CA GLU A 309 -7.24 -8.57 -6.34
C GLU A 309 -7.38 -8.61 -7.87
N GLU A 310 -6.66 -7.72 -8.55
CA GLU A 310 -6.55 -7.69 -10.00
C GLU A 310 -5.99 -9.01 -10.54
N GLY A 311 -4.93 -9.56 -9.94
CA GLY A 311 -4.36 -10.85 -10.33
C GLY A 311 -5.35 -12.01 -10.17
N LYS A 312 -6.06 -12.07 -9.03
CA LYS A 312 -7.11 -13.08 -8.80
C LYS A 312 -8.26 -12.93 -9.80
N LYS A 313 -8.65 -11.70 -10.14
CA LYS A 313 -9.68 -11.43 -11.14
C LYS A 313 -9.28 -11.91 -12.54
N VAL A 314 -8.05 -11.65 -12.96
CA VAL A 314 -7.51 -12.08 -14.26
C VAL A 314 -7.55 -13.60 -14.37
N GLU A 315 -7.15 -14.30 -13.32
CA GLU A 315 -7.13 -15.77 -13.29
C GLU A 315 -8.53 -16.38 -13.38
N ARG A 316 -9.49 -15.86 -12.64
CA ARG A 316 -10.90 -16.28 -12.73
C ARG A 316 -11.48 -16.09 -14.13
N ASN A 317 -11.06 -15.03 -14.81
CA ASN A 317 -11.45 -14.73 -16.18
C ASN A 317 -10.60 -15.46 -17.24
N ARG A 318 -9.67 -16.33 -16.82
CA ARG A 318 -8.71 -17.03 -17.71
C ARG A 318 -7.93 -16.07 -18.62
N GLY A 319 -7.63 -14.87 -18.12
CA GLY A 319 -6.82 -13.89 -18.81
C GLY A 319 -5.33 -14.16 -18.63
N ASP A 320 -4.54 -13.69 -19.59
CA ASP A 320 -3.08 -13.78 -19.51
C ASP A 320 -2.50 -12.81 -18.48
N LYS A 321 -1.40 -13.21 -17.84
CA LYS A 321 -0.59 -12.35 -16.96
C LYS A 321 0.82 -12.24 -17.52
N TRP A 322 1.18 -11.06 -17.99
CA TRP A 322 2.49 -10.76 -18.56
C TRP A 322 3.40 -10.19 -17.48
N PHE A 323 4.54 -10.85 -17.24
CA PHE A 323 5.47 -10.53 -16.15
C PHE A 323 6.89 -10.33 -16.68
N SER A 324 7.58 -9.34 -16.14
CA SER A 324 9.04 -9.19 -16.22
C SER A 324 9.55 -8.67 -14.88
N ALA A 325 10.84 -8.86 -14.63
CA ALA A 325 11.54 -8.19 -13.54
C ALA A 325 12.90 -7.69 -14.00
N PHE A 326 13.39 -6.64 -13.33
CA PHE A 326 14.60 -5.93 -13.70
C PHE A 326 15.42 -5.66 -12.45
N GLU A 327 16.70 -5.98 -12.51
CA GLU A 327 17.67 -5.61 -11.48
C GLU A 327 18.18 -4.20 -11.74
N ARG A 328 18.30 -3.39 -10.70
CA ARG A 328 19.00 -2.11 -10.75
C ARG A 328 20.51 -2.37 -10.72
N VAL A 329 21.22 -2.04 -11.80
CA VAL A 329 22.69 -2.23 -11.90
C VAL A 329 23.43 -1.06 -11.25
N ASP A 330 24.73 -1.20 -11.01
CA ASP A 330 25.56 -0.12 -10.46
C ASP A 330 25.53 1.15 -11.31
N ASP A 331 25.79 2.30 -10.67
CA ASP A 331 25.99 3.55 -11.42
C ASP A 331 27.25 3.38 -12.30
N PRO A 332 27.26 3.85 -13.55
CA PRO A 332 28.46 3.79 -14.39
C PRO A 332 29.61 4.51 -13.68
N ALA A 333 30.83 4.02 -13.90
CA ALA A 333 32.02 4.63 -13.31
C ALA A 333 32.15 6.09 -13.78
N GLU A 334 32.72 6.97 -12.94
CA GLU A 334 32.87 8.39 -13.27
C GLU A 334 33.66 8.64 -14.56
N ASP A 335 34.51 7.69 -14.97
CA ASP A 335 35.31 7.75 -16.20
C ASP A 335 34.53 7.37 -17.49
N GLU A 336 33.29 6.88 -17.36
CA GLU A 336 32.39 6.50 -18.47
C GLU A 336 31.27 7.53 -18.73
N LEU A 337 31.21 8.61 -17.94
CA LEU A 337 30.27 9.74 -18.04
C LEU A 337 30.87 10.92 -18.81
#